data_AF-A0A1C5Z6C4-F1
#
_entry.id   AF-A0A1C5Z6C4-F1
#
_cell.length_a   1.000
_cell.length_b   1.000
_cell.length_c   1.000
_cell.angle_alpha   90.00
_cell.angle_beta   90.00
_cell.angle_gamma   90.00
#
_symmetry.space_group_name_H-M   'P 1'
#
loop_
_entity.id
_entity.type
_entity.pdbx_description
1 polymer ?
#
loop_
_entity_poly.entity_id
_entity_poly.type
_entity_poly.pdbx_seq_one_letter_code
_entity_poly.pdbx_strand_id
1 'polypeptide(L)'
;MARNDGIDRTSARNVDVPDKDIGNTQKHNEREKDSYRNPDIVPERTPLNIHFKAPTASYTEMFRQMEQDKIISTRGLKPDAIHFGELIFDVNSAYFHNHGGYEFARQFYADAYKAAVEIVGGEQYILSAVMHADEINRAMSEALGQEVYHYHLHVVYVPVVEKQILWSKRCKDKSLVGTVKETVMQVSRSKKWMSKPALDADGNPVLQKNGKPVLKKSYSVLQDDFFHFMRAAGYTDVERGERGSTEEHLTVTQFKVQAEQQRLEAVTAQVAQAEQTLNATEAVAQKKAKELKSLQSQTKEQRTIALTVEEIQSMGKKNPITGNISLTPQECDTLKSYAVNSIIAKADNGRLQERLASAQKSAAIWKKRYESLSEKYQELKKSVQPYLDAVKLAPERVRAFLVAVLTHTSQARQHEQPARRRGQDMEL
;
A
#
# COMPACT_ATOMS: atom_id res chain seq x y z
N MET A 1 9.17 -3.12 -3.63
CA MET A 1 8.07 -3.25 -2.67
C MET A 1 7.84 -4.73 -2.42
N ALA A 2 8.13 -5.14 -1.19
CA ALA A 2 7.79 -6.47 -0.68
C ALA A 2 6.27 -6.63 -0.54
N ARG A 3 5.79 -7.88 -0.54
CA ARG A 3 4.37 -8.23 -0.37
C ARG A 3 3.87 -7.80 1.01
N ASN A 4 2.57 -7.53 1.11
CA ASN A 4 1.88 -7.24 2.37
C ASN A 4 1.05 -8.45 2.82
N ASP A 5 1.63 -9.64 2.75
CA ASP A 5 1.01 -10.93 3.12
C ASP A 5 1.39 -11.37 4.55
N GLY A 6 1.96 -10.46 5.34
CA GLY A 6 2.38 -10.72 6.73
C GLY A 6 3.73 -11.42 6.86
N ILE A 7 4.47 -11.60 5.76
CA ILE A 7 5.81 -12.22 5.76
C ILE A 7 6.87 -11.19 5.38
N ASP A 8 7.87 -11.05 6.26
CA ASP A 8 8.94 -10.07 6.12
C ASP A 8 10.06 -10.57 5.20
N ARG A 9 9.82 -10.45 3.88
CA ARG A 9 10.77 -10.92 2.86
C ARG A 9 11.79 -9.85 2.47
N THR A 10 13.05 -10.26 2.44
CA THR A 10 14.15 -9.52 1.83
C THR A 10 13.96 -9.42 0.31
N SER A 11 14.22 -8.23 -0.23
CA SER A 11 14.23 -7.96 -1.66
C SER A 11 15.56 -7.31 -2.05
N ALA A 12 16.28 -7.96 -2.97
CA ALA A 12 17.44 -7.40 -3.64
C ALA A 12 17.21 -7.46 -5.15
N ARG A 13 17.47 -6.34 -5.84
CA ARG A 13 17.31 -6.24 -7.29
C ARG A 13 18.45 -5.45 -7.88
N ASN A 14 18.84 -5.79 -9.11
CA ASN A 14 19.74 -4.99 -9.93
C ASN A 14 18.96 -4.38 -11.09
N VAL A 15 19.08 -3.07 -11.27
CA VAL A 15 18.57 -2.33 -12.42
C VAL A 15 19.77 -1.95 -13.29
N ASP A 16 19.70 -2.28 -14.57
CA ASP A 16 20.68 -1.77 -15.54
C ASP A 16 20.37 -0.29 -15.78
N VAL A 17 21.36 0.58 -15.60
CA VAL A 17 21.18 2.03 -15.76
C VAL A 17 21.91 2.47 -17.04
N PRO A 18 21.18 2.77 -18.13
CA PRO A 18 21.80 3.29 -19.34
C PRO A 18 22.46 4.66 -19.10
N ASP A 19 23.54 4.95 -19.84
CA ASP A 19 24.28 6.21 -19.71
C ASP A 19 23.40 7.46 -19.88
N LYS A 20 22.36 7.38 -20.71
CA LYS A 20 21.41 8.49 -20.90
C LYS A 20 20.53 8.76 -19.68
N ASP A 21 20.33 7.75 -18.83
CA ASP A 21 19.42 7.79 -17.68
C ASP A 21 20.17 8.05 -16.36
N ILE A 22 21.51 7.89 -16.34
CA ILE A 22 22.33 8.00 -15.12
C ILE A 22 22.17 9.34 -14.40
N GLY A 23 22.07 10.45 -15.15
CA GLY A 23 21.84 11.77 -14.56
C GLY A 23 20.46 11.90 -13.92
N ASN A 24 19.44 11.23 -14.46
CA ASN A 24 18.12 11.19 -13.86
C ASN A 24 18.07 10.29 -12.61
N THR A 25 18.84 9.19 -12.60
CA THR A 25 19.05 8.34 -11.42
C THR A 25 19.75 9.11 -10.31
N GLN A 26 20.83 9.84 -10.61
CA GLN A 26 21.51 10.69 -9.62
C GLN A 26 20.53 11.70 -9.01
N LYS A 27 19.87 12.51 -9.84
CA LYS A 27 18.94 13.53 -9.34
C LYS A 27 17.79 12.95 -8.51
N HIS A 28 17.40 11.71 -8.80
CA HIS A 28 16.41 11.00 -7.99
C HIS A 28 16.97 10.62 -6.61
N ASN A 29 18.11 9.94 -6.58
CA ASN A 29 18.68 9.36 -5.36
C ASN A 29 19.26 10.45 -4.44
N GLU A 30 19.94 11.42 -5.03
CA GLU A 30 20.60 12.52 -4.31
C GLU A 30 19.64 13.69 -4.01
N ARG A 31 18.35 13.50 -4.30
CA ARG A 31 17.29 14.48 -4.10
C ARG A 31 17.55 15.87 -4.74
N GLU A 32 18.14 15.89 -5.94
CA GLU A 32 18.54 17.11 -6.68
C GLU A 32 17.47 17.63 -7.69
N LYS A 33 16.26 17.10 -7.69
CA LYS A 33 15.17 17.58 -8.57
C LYS A 33 14.38 18.65 -7.85
N ASP A 34 13.98 19.68 -8.60
CA ASP A 34 13.03 20.69 -8.11
C ASP A 34 11.64 20.10 -7.80
N SER A 35 11.30 18.98 -8.45
CA SER A 35 10.02 18.29 -8.24
C SER A 35 10.11 16.79 -8.51
N TYR A 36 9.27 16.05 -7.79
CA TYR A 36 9.20 14.59 -7.87
C TYR A 36 7.82 14.14 -8.34
N ARG A 37 7.80 13.13 -9.22
CA ARG A 37 6.57 12.47 -9.65
C ARG A 37 5.99 11.56 -8.57
N ASN A 38 6.81 11.11 -7.61
CA ASN A 38 6.36 10.28 -6.51
C ASN A 38 5.71 11.20 -5.45
N PRO A 39 4.38 11.18 -5.27
CA PRO A 39 3.71 12.03 -4.29
C PRO A 39 3.97 11.57 -2.84
N ASP A 40 4.70 10.47 -2.66
CA ASP A 40 5.00 9.92 -1.33
C ASP A 40 6.31 10.47 -0.76
N ILE A 41 7.13 11.15 -1.56
CA ILE A 41 8.31 11.84 -1.05
C ILE A 41 7.83 13.03 -0.21
N VAL A 42 8.29 13.10 1.04
CA VAL A 42 8.03 14.15 2.03
C VAL A 42 9.30 15.00 2.14
N PRO A 43 9.36 16.17 1.48
CA PRO A 43 10.58 16.98 1.41
C PRO A 43 11.16 17.36 2.79
N GLU A 44 10.30 17.56 3.78
CA GLU A 44 10.69 17.89 5.15
C GLU A 44 11.50 16.77 5.82
N ARG A 45 11.42 15.54 5.31
CA ARG A 45 12.15 14.37 5.79
C ARG A 45 13.36 13.99 4.96
N THR A 46 13.61 14.64 3.83
CA THR A 46 14.83 14.40 3.05
C THR A 46 16.12 14.50 3.88
N PRO A 47 16.25 15.37 4.90
CA PRO A 47 17.41 15.37 5.80
C PRO A 47 17.61 14.08 6.62
N LEU A 48 16.61 13.19 6.68
CA LEU A 48 16.69 11.89 7.35
C LEU A 48 17.20 10.78 6.43
N ASN A 49 17.37 11.05 5.13
CA ASN A 49 18.05 10.12 4.24
C ASN A 49 19.50 9.95 4.70
N ILE A 50 20.05 8.74 4.55
CA ILE A 50 21.39 8.40 5.04
C ILE A 50 22.26 7.96 3.89
N HIS A 51 23.34 8.69 3.65
CA HIS A 51 24.42 8.26 2.77
C HIS A 51 25.39 7.37 3.55
N PHE A 52 25.42 6.09 3.21
CA PHE A 52 26.52 5.21 3.62
C PHE A 52 27.75 5.46 2.76
N LYS A 53 27.54 5.92 1.52
CA LYS A 53 28.56 6.50 0.66
C LYS A 53 27.97 7.64 -0.16
N ALA A 54 28.38 8.86 0.16
CA ALA A 54 28.00 10.04 -0.62
C ALA A 54 28.84 10.12 -1.92
N PRO A 55 28.25 10.55 -3.04
CA PRO A 55 29.03 10.81 -4.24
C PRO A 55 29.94 12.02 -4.06
N THR A 56 31.17 11.94 -4.59
CA THR A 56 32.16 13.03 -4.50
C THR A 56 32.06 14.01 -5.67
N ALA A 57 31.37 13.62 -6.74
CA ALA A 57 31.09 14.40 -7.95
C ALA A 57 29.85 13.80 -8.63
N SER A 58 29.47 14.27 -9.82
CA SER A 58 28.42 13.56 -10.56
C SER A 58 28.83 12.12 -10.88
N TYR A 59 27.87 11.20 -10.98
CA TYR A 59 28.16 9.79 -11.26
C TYR A 59 28.97 9.59 -12.54
N THR A 60 28.72 10.43 -13.56
CA THR A 60 29.47 10.42 -14.82
C THR A 60 30.91 10.91 -14.64
N GLU A 61 31.14 11.94 -13.82
CA GLU A 61 32.49 12.42 -13.52
C GLU A 61 33.28 11.40 -12.71
N MET A 62 32.66 10.79 -11.68
CA MET A 62 33.29 9.73 -10.90
C MET A 62 33.68 8.54 -11.79
N PHE A 63 32.82 8.12 -12.72
CA PHE A 63 33.14 7.06 -13.68
C PHE A 63 34.35 7.41 -14.55
N ARG A 64 34.37 8.63 -15.12
CA ARG A 64 35.50 9.10 -15.94
C ARG A 64 36.79 9.15 -15.12
N GLN A 65 36.71 9.58 -13.86
CA GLN A 65 37.86 9.60 -12.96
C GLN A 65 38.39 8.19 -12.71
N MET A 66 37.51 7.22 -12.44
CA MET A 66 37.91 5.82 -12.26
C MET A 66 38.58 5.22 -13.51
N GLU A 67 38.14 5.62 -14.71
CA GLU A 67 38.77 5.22 -15.97
C GLU A 67 40.17 5.85 -16.14
N GLN A 68 40.30 7.16 -15.85
CA GLN A 68 41.57 7.89 -15.91
C GLN A 68 42.59 7.33 -14.92
N ASP A 69 42.15 7.01 -13.70
CA ASP A 69 42.95 6.42 -12.64
C ASP A 69 43.25 4.93 -12.86
N LYS A 70 42.72 4.34 -13.94
CA LYS A 70 42.85 2.92 -14.29
C LYS A 70 42.32 1.97 -13.21
N ILE A 71 41.45 2.45 -12.33
CA ILE A 71 40.69 1.63 -11.38
C ILE A 71 39.75 0.69 -12.15
N ILE A 72 39.20 1.18 -13.26
CA ILE A 72 38.38 0.41 -14.19
C ILE A 72 38.92 0.53 -15.62
N SER A 73 38.57 -0.44 -16.46
CA SER A 73 38.87 -0.46 -17.88
C SER A 73 37.59 -0.59 -18.71
N THR A 74 37.42 0.32 -19.65
CA THR A 74 36.36 0.32 -20.68
C THR A 74 36.86 -0.25 -22.01
N ARG A 75 38.12 -0.71 -22.06
CA ARG A 75 38.79 -1.11 -23.32
C ARG A 75 38.02 -2.21 -24.04
N GLY A 76 37.66 -1.94 -25.29
CA GLY A 76 36.94 -2.90 -26.14
C GLY A 76 35.48 -3.10 -25.77
N LEU A 77 34.89 -2.18 -24.99
CA LEU A 77 33.45 -2.11 -24.85
C LEU A 77 32.79 -1.66 -26.14
N LYS A 78 31.57 -2.15 -26.36
CA LYS A 78 30.72 -1.67 -27.44
C LYS A 78 30.12 -0.30 -27.06
N PRO A 79 29.74 0.54 -28.04
CA PRO A 79 29.10 1.83 -27.75
C PRO A 79 27.80 1.73 -26.94
N ASP A 80 27.10 0.61 -27.00
CA ASP A 80 25.85 0.34 -26.29
C ASP A 80 26.05 -0.44 -24.97
N ALA A 81 27.30 -0.57 -24.50
CA ALA A 81 27.58 -1.25 -23.25
C ALA A 81 26.96 -0.50 -22.06
N ILE A 82 26.37 -1.26 -21.13
CA ILE A 82 25.86 -0.71 -19.87
C ILE A 82 27.03 -0.52 -18.90
N HIS A 83 27.29 0.72 -18.51
CA HIS A 83 28.37 1.10 -17.61
C HIS A 83 27.98 1.16 -16.14
N PHE A 84 26.67 1.25 -15.85
CA PHE A 84 26.16 1.47 -14.50
C PHE A 84 25.10 0.44 -14.13
N GLY A 85 25.10 0.04 -12.87
CA GLY A 85 24.02 -0.71 -12.26
C GLY A 85 23.54 -0.02 -10.99
N GLU A 86 22.30 -0.29 -10.61
CA GLU A 86 21.73 0.14 -9.35
C GLU A 86 21.18 -1.08 -8.59
N LEU A 87 21.77 -1.36 -7.43
CA LEU A 87 21.21 -2.32 -6.49
C LEU A 87 20.16 -1.62 -5.63
N ILE A 88 19.00 -2.24 -5.51
CA ILE A 88 17.90 -1.77 -4.65
C ILE A 88 17.65 -2.86 -3.61
N PHE A 89 17.86 -2.51 -2.34
CA PHE A 89 17.57 -3.36 -1.19
C PHE A 89 16.34 -2.85 -0.44
N ASP A 90 15.42 -3.74 -0.15
CA ASP A 90 14.08 -3.41 0.31
C ASP A 90 13.51 -4.53 1.20
N VAL A 91 12.72 -4.15 2.21
CA VAL A 91 11.89 -5.02 3.07
C VAL A 91 10.56 -4.28 3.28
N ASN A 92 9.47 -4.99 3.56
CA ASN A 92 8.18 -4.32 3.77
C ASN A 92 8.27 -3.30 4.93
N SER A 93 7.39 -2.30 4.92
CA SER A 93 7.45 -1.23 5.94
C SER A 93 7.03 -1.73 7.33
N ALA A 94 6.26 -2.82 7.40
CA ALA A 94 5.79 -3.42 8.65
C ALA A 94 6.96 -3.98 9.46
N TYR A 95 7.91 -4.63 8.81
CA TYR A 95 9.13 -5.13 9.43
C TYR A 95 9.86 -4.02 10.22
N PHE A 96 10.15 -2.90 9.57
CA PHE A 96 10.82 -1.78 10.24
C PHE A 96 9.95 -1.15 11.32
N HIS A 97 8.65 -0.97 11.08
CA HIS A 97 7.72 -0.42 12.06
C HIS A 97 7.72 -1.25 13.37
N ASN A 98 7.70 -2.57 13.25
CA ASN A 98 7.66 -3.49 14.39
C ASN A 98 9.00 -3.58 15.15
N HIS A 99 10.11 -3.16 14.53
CA HIS A 99 11.46 -3.28 15.09
C HIS A 99 12.05 -1.95 15.58
N GLY A 100 11.24 -0.90 15.74
CA GLY A 100 11.70 0.40 16.26
C GLY A 100 11.87 1.48 15.20
N GLY A 101 11.44 1.23 13.97
CA GLY A 101 11.35 2.23 12.91
C GLY A 101 12.70 2.69 12.38
N TYR A 102 12.91 4.01 12.37
CA TYR A 102 14.02 4.65 11.68
C TYR A 102 15.41 4.19 12.15
N GLU A 103 15.64 4.11 13.46
CA GLU A 103 16.96 3.70 13.98
C GLU A 103 17.31 2.26 13.63
N PHE A 104 16.31 1.37 13.66
CA PHE A 104 16.51 -0.01 13.25
C PHE A 104 16.75 -0.12 11.74
N ALA A 105 16.00 0.64 10.92
CA ALA A 105 16.24 0.71 9.48
C ALA A 105 17.65 1.24 9.15
N ARG A 106 18.12 2.28 9.87
CA ARG A 106 19.47 2.81 9.73
C ARG A 106 20.54 1.74 9.93
N GLN A 107 20.43 0.95 11.01
CA GLN A 107 21.39 -0.13 11.27
C GLN A 107 21.26 -1.26 10.24
N PHE A 108 20.03 -1.67 9.92
CA PHE A 108 19.75 -2.68 8.90
C PHE A 108 20.40 -2.34 7.56
N TYR A 109 20.23 -1.10 7.09
CA TYR A 109 20.79 -0.68 5.81
C TYR A 109 22.29 -0.38 5.87
N ALA A 110 22.86 -0.09 7.05
CA ALA A 110 24.31 -0.05 7.22
C ALA A 110 24.93 -1.46 7.01
N ASP A 111 24.27 -2.51 7.49
CA ASP A 111 24.70 -3.89 7.25
C ASP A 111 24.42 -4.33 5.81
N ALA A 112 23.28 -3.94 5.24
CA ALA A 112 22.98 -4.18 3.83
C ALA A 112 24.01 -3.51 2.90
N TYR A 113 24.55 -2.35 3.29
CA TYR A 113 25.61 -1.69 2.54
C TYR A 113 26.91 -2.53 2.49
N LYS A 114 27.28 -3.19 3.60
CA LYS A 114 28.41 -4.13 3.60
C LYS A 114 28.17 -5.30 2.64
N ALA A 115 26.95 -5.83 2.61
CA ALA A 115 26.56 -6.84 1.62
C ALA A 115 26.73 -6.31 0.19
N ALA A 116 26.33 -5.07 -0.06
CA ALA A 116 26.47 -4.42 -1.36
C ALA A 116 27.95 -4.31 -1.79
N VAL A 117 28.85 -3.97 -0.87
CA VAL A 117 30.30 -3.91 -1.13
C VAL A 117 30.82 -5.28 -1.59
N GLU A 118 30.43 -6.37 -0.92
CA GLU A 118 30.80 -7.74 -1.31
C GLU A 118 30.20 -8.14 -2.67
N ILE A 119 28.91 -7.89 -2.87
CA ILE A 119 28.19 -8.19 -4.11
C ILE A 119 28.82 -7.45 -5.29
N VAL A 120 29.18 -6.18 -5.12
CA VAL A 120 29.82 -5.34 -6.15
C VAL A 120 31.29 -5.74 -6.36
N GLY A 121 31.94 -6.29 -5.34
CA GLY A 121 33.34 -6.76 -5.39
C GLY A 121 34.35 -5.69 -5.00
N GLY A 122 33.92 -4.68 -4.23
CA GLY A 122 34.77 -3.60 -3.74
C GLY A 122 34.04 -2.27 -3.63
N GLU A 123 34.28 -1.54 -2.54
CA GLU A 123 33.65 -0.24 -2.27
C GLU A 123 34.06 0.82 -3.30
N GLN A 124 35.27 0.73 -3.85
CA GLN A 124 35.79 1.64 -4.88
C GLN A 124 34.95 1.63 -6.17
N TYR A 125 34.14 0.59 -6.41
CA TYR A 125 33.26 0.52 -7.57
C TYR A 125 31.83 1.03 -7.30
N ILE A 126 31.52 1.39 -6.06
CA ILE A 126 30.25 2.03 -5.68
C ILE A 126 30.41 3.54 -5.85
N LEU A 127 29.49 4.18 -6.56
CA LEU A 127 29.46 5.62 -6.78
C LEU A 127 28.69 6.34 -5.69
N SER A 128 27.55 5.78 -5.27
CA SER A 128 26.72 6.28 -4.17
C SER A 128 25.95 5.14 -3.51
N ALA A 129 25.69 5.26 -2.22
CA ALA A 129 24.82 4.39 -1.46
C ALA A 129 23.99 5.23 -0.47
N VAL A 130 22.68 5.33 -0.73
CA VAL A 130 21.75 6.18 0.03
C VAL A 130 20.50 5.40 0.44
N MET A 131 20.21 5.43 1.75
CA MET A 131 18.93 5.01 2.29
C MET A 131 17.94 6.17 2.20
N HIS A 132 16.82 5.95 1.50
CA HIS A 132 15.70 6.88 1.55
C HIS A 132 14.83 6.58 2.77
N ALA A 133 14.49 7.62 3.51
CA ALA A 133 13.66 7.63 4.71
C ALA A 133 12.56 8.69 4.68
N ASP A 134 12.38 9.29 3.49
CA ASP A 134 11.48 10.39 3.20
C ASP A 134 10.24 9.94 2.40
N GLU A 135 10.05 8.65 2.14
CA GLU A 135 8.89 8.15 1.39
C GLU A 135 7.80 7.62 2.32
N ILE A 136 6.63 8.23 2.35
CA ILE A 136 5.51 7.79 3.19
C ILE A 136 4.80 6.56 2.59
N ASN A 137 4.53 5.56 3.42
CA ASN A 137 3.67 4.44 3.05
C ASN A 137 2.21 4.79 3.37
N ARG A 138 1.48 5.36 2.40
CA ARG A 138 0.10 5.82 2.58
C ARG A 138 -0.85 4.71 3.02
N ALA A 139 -0.78 3.55 2.38
CA ALA A 139 -1.65 2.42 2.68
C ALA A 139 -1.52 1.97 4.14
N MET A 140 -0.28 1.82 4.62
CA MET A 140 -0.04 1.44 6.02
C MET A 140 -0.34 2.59 6.99
N SER A 141 -0.06 3.83 6.60
CA SER A 141 -0.35 5.00 7.44
C SER A 141 -1.85 5.17 7.69
N GLU A 142 -2.67 4.98 6.65
CA GLU A 142 -4.13 5.02 6.77
C GLU A 142 -4.66 3.85 7.60
N ALA A 143 -4.11 2.63 7.41
CA ALA A 143 -4.53 1.45 8.16
C ALA A 143 -4.25 1.57 9.67
N LEU A 144 -3.15 2.24 10.05
CA LEU A 144 -2.74 2.40 11.45
C LEU A 144 -3.16 3.74 12.07
N GLY A 145 -3.63 4.70 11.28
CA GLY A 145 -3.98 6.05 11.74
C GLY A 145 -2.77 6.88 12.21
N GLN A 146 -1.56 6.53 11.79
CA GLN A 146 -0.31 7.22 12.12
C GLN A 146 0.64 7.21 10.91
N GLU A 147 1.56 8.17 10.82
CA GLU A 147 2.50 8.23 9.71
C GLU A 147 3.52 7.08 9.77
N VAL A 148 3.58 6.29 8.70
CA VAL A 148 4.56 5.21 8.53
C VAL A 148 5.35 5.45 7.26
N TYR A 149 6.67 5.37 7.37
CA TYR A 149 7.59 5.60 6.26
C TYR A 149 8.16 4.29 5.71
N HIS A 150 8.41 4.30 4.41
CA HIS A 150 9.05 3.24 3.68
C HIS A 150 10.54 3.51 3.57
N TYR A 151 11.34 2.57 4.05
CA TYR A 151 12.80 2.63 3.99
C TYR A 151 13.31 1.68 2.90
N HIS A 152 14.27 2.14 2.11
CA HIS A 152 14.97 1.31 1.12
C HIS A 152 16.32 1.93 0.78
N LEU A 153 17.25 1.08 0.32
CA LEU A 153 18.62 1.48 0.00
C LEU A 153 18.86 1.37 -1.51
N HIS A 154 19.31 2.46 -2.12
CA HIS A 154 19.84 2.50 -3.48
C HIS A 154 21.36 2.49 -3.44
N VAL A 155 21.99 1.61 -4.22
CA VAL A 155 23.45 1.55 -4.38
C VAL A 155 23.79 1.59 -5.86
N VAL A 156 24.32 2.73 -6.32
CA VAL A 156 24.75 2.94 -7.70
C VAL A 156 26.20 2.51 -7.82
N TYR A 157 26.52 1.63 -8.77
CA TYR A 157 27.85 1.04 -8.92
C TYR A 157 28.25 0.81 -10.38
N VAL A 158 29.53 0.56 -10.59
CA VAL A 158 30.11 0.15 -11.88
C VAL A 158 30.30 -1.38 -11.90
N PRO A 159 29.65 -2.13 -12.81
CA PRO A 159 29.77 -3.58 -12.85
C PRO A 159 31.13 -3.97 -13.42
N VAL A 160 32.03 -4.47 -12.57
CA VAL A 160 33.38 -4.87 -12.98
C VAL A 160 33.63 -6.37 -12.85
N VAL A 161 34.52 -6.88 -13.69
CA VAL A 161 35.07 -8.24 -13.59
C VAL A 161 36.56 -8.21 -13.85
N GLU A 162 37.29 -9.09 -13.16
CA GLU A 162 38.69 -9.29 -13.47
C GLU A 162 38.84 -9.88 -14.88
N LYS A 163 39.75 -9.31 -15.67
CA LYS A 163 40.06 -9.75 -17.03
C LYS A 163 41.56 -9.76 -17.25
N GLN A 164 42.09 -10.95 -17.53
CA GLN A 164 43.45 -11.11 -18.01
C GLN A 164 43.52 -10.73 -19.49
N ILE A 165 44.38 -9.78 -19.82
CA ILE A 165 44.74 -9.41 -21.18
C ILE A 165 45.99 -10.19 -21.54
N LEU A 166 45.92 -11.00 -22.59
CA LEU A 166 47.03 -11.85 -23.03
C LEU A 166 47.90 -11.14 -24.09
N TRP A 167 49.17 -11.51 -24.19
CA TRP A 167 50.01 -11.08 -25.29
C TRP A 167 49.47 -11.61 -26.63
N SER A 168 49.23 -10.69 -27.56
CA SER A 168 48.69 -11.04 -28.88
C SER A 168 49.69 -11.80 -29.74
N LYS A 169 49.19 -12.48 -30.78
CA LYS A 169 50.02 -13.16 -31.81
C LYS A 169 51.03 -12.23 -32.51
N ARG A 170 50.81 -10.91 -32.45
CA ARG A 170 51.68 -9.87 -33.01
C ARG A 170 52.86 -9.50 -32.10
N CYS A 171 52.99 -10.09 -30.90
CA CYS A 171 54.15 -9.90 -30.05
C CYS A 171 55.44 -10.32 -30.78
N LYS A 172 56.50 -9.53 -30.62
CA LYS A 172 57.82 -9.80 -31.20
C LYS A 172 58.48 -10.98 -30.51
N ASP A 173 58.43 -11.00 -29.17
CA ASP A 173 58.83 -12.14 -28.38
C ASP A 173 57.73 -13.22 -28.44
N LYS A 174 58.07 -14.35 -29.08
CA LYS A 174 57.14 -15.46 -29.27
C LYS A 174 56.92 -16.28 -28.01
N SER A 175 57.85 -16.25 -27.04
CA SER A 175 57.69 -16.95 -25.77
C SER A 175 56.58 -16.36 -24.89
N LEU A 176 56.25 -15.09 -25.09
CA LEU A 176 55.22 -14.39 -24.33
C LEU A 176 53.81 -14.56 -24.92
N VAL A 177 53.66 -15.00 -26.17
CA VAL A 177 52.34 -15.07 -26.83
C VAL A 177 51.42 -16.01 -26.06
N GLY A 178 50.22 -15.53 -25.70
CA GLY A 178 49.25 -16.30 -24.92
C GLY A 178 49.47 -16.28 -23.41
N THR A 179 50.59 -15.73 -22.91
CA THR A 179 50.77 -15.46 -21.47
C THR A 179 50.06 -14.17 -21.06
N VAL A 180 49.80 -14.01 -19.76
CA VAL A 180 49.14 -12.83 -19.21
C VAL A 180 50.05 -11.63 -19.33
N LYS A 181 49.60 -10.61 -20.06
CA LYS A 181 50.28 -9.32 -20.21
C LYS A 181 49.93 -8.37 -19.07
N GLU A 182 48.65 -8.26 -18.74
CA GLU A 182 48.14 -7.44 -17.65
C GLU A 182 46.80 -7.99 -17.18
N THR A 183 46.47 -7.77 -15.91
CA THR A 183 45.14 -8.03 -15.36
C THR A 183 44.47 -6.69 -15.11
N VAL A 184 43.25 -6.52 -15.63
CA VAL A 184 42.48 -5.27 -15.49
C VAL A 184 41.11 -5.56 -14.93
N MET A 185 40.52 -4.58 -14.25
CA MET A 185 39.12 -4.60 -13.83
C MET A 185 38.25 -4.05 -14.95
N GLN A 186 37.78 -4.95 -15.81
CA GLN A 186 36.98 -4.61 -16.97
C GLN A 186 35.53 -4.33 -16.57
N VAL A 187 34.99 -3.19 -16.99
CA VAL A 187 33.54 -2.94 -16.88
C VAL A 187 32.80 -3.95 -17.76
N SER A 188 31.88 -4.72 -17.19
CA SER A 188 31.09 -5.72 -17.90
C SER A 188 29.84 -6.15 -17.12
N ARG A 189 28.70 -5.54 -17.44
CA ARG A 189 27.38 -5.93 -16.91
C ARG A 189 27.07 -7.42 -17.12
N SER A 190 27.30 -7.94 -18.33
CA SER A 190 26.92 -9.33 -18.66
C SER A 190 27.75 -10.36 -17.92
N LYS A 191 29.06 -10.12 -17.78
CA LYS A 191 29.95 -11.01 -17.04
C LYS A 191 29.75 -10.91 -15.53
N LYS A 192 29.47 -9.72 -15.00
CA LYS A 192 29.15 -9.51 -13.57
C LYS A 192 27.97 -10.37 -13.14
N TRP A 193 26.95 -10.46 -14.00
CA TRP A 193 25.70 -11.16 -13.71
C TRP A 193 25.55 -12.47 -14.49
N MET A 194 26.64 -13.26 -14.63
CA MET A 194 26.53 -14.62 -15.17
C MET A 194 25.83 -15.55 -14.18
N SER A 195 25.05 -16.49 -14.72
CA SER A 195 24.46 -17.57 -13.95
C SER A 195 25.55 -18.46 -13.33
N LYS A 196 25.35 -18.89 -12.08
CA LYS A 196 26.26 -19.81 -11.38
C LYS A 196 25.68 -21.24 -11.43
N PRO A 197 26.51 -22.30 -11.35
CA PRO A 197 26.01 -23.66 -11.14
C PRO A 197 25.19 -23.75 -9.85
N ALA A 198 24.07 -24.48 -9.89
CA ALA A 198 23.34 -24.86 -8.69
C ALA A 198 24.14 -25.96 -7.97
N LEU A 199 24.28 -25.85 -6.65
CA LEU A 199 25.02 -26.81 -5.83
C LEU A 199 24.04 -27.64 -4.99
N ASP A 200 24.39 -28.90 -4.73
CA ASP A 200 23.70 -29.76 -3.77
C ASP A 200 24.14 -29.49 -2.33
N ALA A 201 23.65 -30.30 -1.37
CA ALA A 201 23.96 -30.16 0.05
C ALA A 201 25.46 -30.37 0.37
N ASP A 202 26.18 -31.12 -0.49
CA ASP A 202 27.60 -31.41 -0.34
C ASP A 202 28.49 -30.39 -1.09
N GLY A 203 27.86 -29.39 -1.73
CA GLY A 203 28.55 -28.34 -2.47
C GLY A 203 28.92 -28.72 -3.91
N ASN A 204 28.43 -29.86 -4.42
CA ASN A 204 28.71 -30.32 -5.78
C ASN A 204 27.68 -29.78 -6.79
N PRO A 205 28.06 -29.50 -8.05
CA PRO A 205 27.12 -29.02 -9.06
C PRO A 205 26.01 -30.04 -9.34
N VAL A 206 24.75 -29.62 -9.18
CA VAL A 206 23.59 -30.41 -9.59
C VAL A 206 23.60 -30.54 -11.11
N LEU A 207 23.60 -31.77 -11.62
CA LEU A 207 23.66 -32.05 -13.05
C LEU A 207 22.27 -32.32 -13.64
N GLN A 208 22.06 -31.87 -14.88
CA GLN A 208 20.93 -32.24 -15.71
C GLN A 208 21.11 -33.68 -16.24
N LYS A 209 20.05 -34.26 -16.83
CA LYS A 209 20.09 -35.58 -17.48
C LYS A 209 21.17 -35.71 -18.59
N ASN A 210 21.61 -34.59 -19.16
CA ASN A 210 22.66 -34.54 -20.20
C ASN A 210 24.08 -34.33 -19.64
N GLY A 211 24.27 -34.38 -18.33
CA GLY A 211 25.56 -34.19 -17.66
C GLY A 211 26.03 -32.74 -17.52
N LYS A 212 25.27 -31.74 -18.01
CA LYS A 212 25.59 -30.31 -17.82
C LYS A 212 25.07 -29.82 -16.46
N PRO A 213 25.76 -28.87 -15.79
CA PRO A 213 25.24 -28.26 -14.57
C PRO A 213 23.90 -27.56 -14.78
N VAL A 214 23.01 -27.71 -13.82
CA VAL A 214 21.83 -26.86 -13.67
C VAL A 214 22.31 -25.47 -13.29
N LEU A 215 21.90 -24.45 -14.05
CA LEU A 215 22.33 -23.08 -13.80
C LEU A 215 21.29 -22.34 -12.97
N LYS A 216 21.76 -21.68 -11.92
CA LYS A 216 21.02 -20.74 -11.11
C LYS A 216 21.18 -19.34 -11.68
N LYS A 217 20.04 -18.72 -12.03
CA LYS A 217 20.01 -17.36 -12.59
C LYS A 217 20.72 -16.37 -11.66
N SER A 218 21.50 -15.45 -12.22
CA SER A 218 22.32 -14.51 -11.45
C SER A 218 21.53 -13.65 -10.45
N TYR A 219 20.33 -13.19 -10.78
CA TYR A 219 19.51 -12.43 -9.83
C TYR A 219 18.88 -13.30 -8.73
N SER A 220 18.73 -14.61 -8.97
CA SER A 220 18.40 -15.54 -7.88
C SER A 220 19.58 -15.73 -6.94
N VAL A 221 20.81 -15.75 -7.46
CA VAL A 221 22.04 -15.73 -6.66
C VAL A 221 22.13 -14.44 -5.85
N LEU A 222 21.93 -13.26 -6.46
CA LEU A 222 21.92 -11.96 -5.77
C LEU A 222 20.99 -11.96 -4.55
N GLN A 223 19.75 -12.41 -4.74
CA GLN A 223 18.77 -12.43 -3.66
C GLN A 223 19.11 -13.43 -2.56
N ASP A 224 19.80 -14.53 -2.89
CA ASP A 224 20.25 -15.49 -1.89
C ASP A 224 21.47 -14.97 -1.14
N ASP A 225 22.45 -14.40 -1.85
CA ASP A 225 23.65 -13.81 -1.26
C ASP A 225 23.24 -12.70 -0.27
N PHE A 226 22.30 -11.82 -0.66
CA PHE A 226 21.75 -10.81 0.24
C PHE A 226 21.02 -11.41 1.44
N PHE A 227 20.13 -12.38 1.23
CA PHE A 227 19.40 -13.03 2.31
C PHE A 227 20.34 -13.69 3.33
N HIS A 228 21.31 -14.48 2.86
CA HIS A 228 22.27 -15.16 3.73
C HIS A 228 23.15 -14.17 4.48
N PHE A 229 23.56 -13.07 3.83
CA PHE A 229 24.31 -12.01 4.49
C PHE A 229 23.50 -11.38 5.63
N MET A 230 22.25 -10.99 5.38
CA MET A 230 21.40 -10.38 6.41
C MET A 230 21.11 -11.34 7.57
N ARG A 231 20.87 -12.63 7.28
CA ARG A 231 20.75 -13.66 8.32
C ARG A 231 22.01 -13.76 9.18
N ALA A 232 23.19 -13.75 8.55
CA ALA A 232 24.47 -13.82 9.24
C ALA A 232 24.77 -12.55 10.07
N ALA A 233 24.25 -11.40 9.64
CA ALA A 233 24.30 -10.14 10.37
C ALA A 233 23.34 -10.08 11.59
N GLY A 234 22.52 -11.11 11.81
CA GLY A 234 21.66 -11.23 13.00
C GLY A 234 20.17 -10.99 12.75
N TYR A 235 19.75 -10.70 11.51
CA TYR A 235 18.33 -10.52 11.17
C TYR A 235 17.67 -11.88 10.93
N THR A 236 17.28 -12.58 12.01
CA THR A 236 16.85 -13.99 11.97
C THR A 236 15.35 -14.24 11.76
N ASP A 237 14.59 -13.20 11.50
CA ASP A 237 13.14 -13.21 11.32
C ASP A 237 12.72 -12.71 9.93
N VAL A 238 13.68 -12.27 9.12
CA VAL A 238 13.45 -12.07 7.69
C VAL A 238 13.48 -13.38 6.91
N GLU A 239 12.71 -13.40 5.84
CA GLU A 239 12.66 -14.49 4.89
C GLU A 239 13.25 -14.11 3.53
N ARG A 240 13.54 -15.13 2.74
CA ARG A 240 13.97 -14.99 1.35
C ARG A 240 12.71 -14.89 0.47
N GLY A 241 12.66 -13.94 -0.47
CA GLY A 241 11.63 -13.92 -1.54
C GLY A 241 11.42 -15.27 -2.27
N GLU A 242 10.23 -15.55 -2.78
CA GLU A 242 9.93 -16.86 -3.38
C GLU A 242 10.85 -17.25 -4.55
N ARG A 243 11.39 -18.47 -4.50
CA ARG A 243 12.22 -19.03 -5.57
C ARG A 243 11.35 -19.39 -6.76
N GLY A 244 11.74 -18.93 -7.94
CA GLY A 244 11.02 -19.23 -9.18
C GLY A 244 9.67 -18.51 -9.30
N SER A 245 9.44 -17.44 -8.52
CA SER A 245 8.27 -16.58 -8.67
C SER A 245 8.08 -16.16 -10.13
N THR A 246 6.85 -16.27 -10.61
CA THR A 246 6.41 -15.82 -11.94
C THR A 246 5.85 -14.40 -11.92
N GLU A 247 5.96 -13.69 -10.80
CA GLU A 247 5.50 -12.31 -10.68
C GLU A 247 6.28 -11.39 -11.61
N GLU A 248 5.55 -10.55 -12.35
CA GLU A 248 6.15 -9.50 -13.16
C GLU A 248 6.53 -8.31 -12.27
N HIS A 249 7.69 -7.71 -12.57
CA HIS A 249 8.09 -6.49 -11.89
C HIS A 249 7.22 -5.32 -12.36
N LEU A 250 6.48 -4.75 -11.43
CA LEU A 250 5.73 -3.52 -11.65
C LEU A 250 6.56 -2.30 -11.27
N THR A 251 6.48 -1.26 -12.09
CA THR A 251 6.95 0.08 -11.71
C THR A 251 6.16 0.57 -10.48
N VAL A 252 6.72 1.52 -9.72
CA VAL A 252 6.06 2.09 -8.53
C VAL A 252 4.65 2.58 -8.85
N THR A 253 4.45 3.25 -9.99
CA THR A 253 3.13 3.72 -10.44
C THR A 253 2.18 2.56 -10.75
N GLN A 254 2.62 1.53 -11.46
CA GLN A 254 1.79 0.36 -11.77
C GLN A 254 1.36 -0.38 -10.49
N PHE A 255 2.30 -0.58 -9.56
CA PHE A 255 2.01 -1.21 -8.29
C PHE A 255 0.94 -0.43 -7.50
N LYS A 256 1.08 0.90 -7.42
CA LYS A 256 0.11 1.77 -6.74
C LYS A 256 -1.27 1.71 -7.38
N VAL A 257 -1.34 1.77 -8.71
CA VAL A 257 -2.61 1.66 -9.44
C VAL A 257 -3.29 0.33 -9.16
N GLN A 258 -2.54 -0.78 -9.14
CA GLN A 258 -3.10 -2.09 -8.84
C GLN A 258 -3.60 -2.19 -7.39
N ALA A 259 -2.85 -1.64 -6.42
CA ALA A 259 -3.26 -1.61 -5.02
C ALA A 259 -4.55 -0.79 -4.81
N GLU A 260 -4.65 0.39 -5.44
CA GLU A 260 -5.87 1.22 -5.38
C GLU A 260 -7.07 0.55 -6.07
N GLN A 261 -6.84 -0.17 -7.17
CA GLN A 261 -7.88 -0.95 -7.83
C GLN A 261 -8.44 -2.05 -6.91
N GLN A 262 -7.56 -2.81 -6.25
CA GLN A 262 -7.96 -3.84 -5.27
C GLN A 262 -8.71 -3.24 -4.07
N ARG A 263 -8.25 -2.09 -3.57
CA ARG A 263 -8.92 -1.36 -2.49
C ARG A 263 -10.33 -0.92 -2.92
N LEU A 264 -10.46 -0.37 -4.14
CA LEU A 264 -11.75 0.05 -4.69
C LEU A 264 -12.73 -1.14 -4.81
N GLU A 265 -12.24 -2.29 -5.26
CA GLU A 265 -13.03 -3.53 -5.33
C GLU A 265 -13.50 -3.99 -3.94
N ALA A 266 -12.60 -3.98 -2.94
CA ALA A 266 -12.93 -4.37 -1.57
C ALA A 266 -13.99 -3.44 -0.95
N VAL A 267 -13.84 -2.11 -1.10
CA VAL A 267 -14.83 -1.13 -0.62
C VAL A 267 -16.16 -1.31 -1.34
N THR A 268 -16.14 -1.57 -2.65
CA THR A 268 -17.37 -1.83 -3.43
C THR A 268 -18.11 -3.07 -2.92
N ALA A 269 -17.39 -4.14 -2.58
CA ALA A 269 -17.97 -5.35 -2.00
C ALA A 269 -18.59 -5.08 -0.61
N GLN A 270 -17.93 -4.29 0.24
CA GLN A 270 -18.47 -3.88 1.54
C GLN A 270 -19.75 -3.04 1.40
N VAL A 271 -19.79 -2.11 0.44
CA VAL A 271 -20.99 -1.32 0.15
C VAL A 271 -22.14 -2.23 -0.28
N ALA A 272 -21.91 -3.18 -1.19
CA ALA A 272 -22.93 -4.13 -1.62
C ALA A 272 -23.45 -5.00 -0.46
N GLN A 273 -22.58 -5.41 0.48
CA GLN A 273 -23.00 -6.13 1.68
C GLN A 273 -23.82 -5.26 2.63
N ALA A 274 -23.44 -3.99 2.81
CA ALA A 274 -24.17 -3.03 3.62
C ALA A 274 -25.56 -2.74 3.01
N GLU A 275 -25.67 -2.62 1.69
CA GLU A 275 -26.92 -2.49 0.95
C GLU A 275 -27.88 -3.66 1.21
N GLN A 276 -27.38 -4.90 1.08
CA GLN A 276 -28.18 -6.09 1.37
C GLN A 276 -28.68 -6.11 2.81
N THR A 277 -27.81 -5.75 3.76
CA THR A 277 -28.16 -5.69 5.18
C THR A 277 -29.21 -4.62 5.46
N LEU A 278 -29.10 -3.45 4.83
CA LEU A 278 -30.06 -2.36 4.94
C LEU A 278 -31.43 -2.79 4.40
N ASN A 279 -31.47 -3.36 3.20
CA ASN A 279 -32.70 -3.84 2.57
C ASN A 279 -33.40 -4.92 3.43
N ALA A 280 -32.64 -5.87 3.98
CA ALA A 280 -33.18 -6.88 4.89
C ALA A 280 -33.75 -6.24 6.17
N THR A 281 -33.05 -5.25 6.73
CA THR A 281 -33.49 -4.51 7.92
C THR A 281 -34.78 -3.72 7.64
N GLU A 282 -34.89 -3.07 6.48
CA GLU A 282 -36.10 -2.37 6.05
C GLU A 282 -37.28 -3.34 5.90
N ALA A 283 -37.08 -4.52 5.31
CA ALA A 283 -38.12 -5.54 5.17
C ALA A 283 -38.63 -6.04 6.54
N VAL A 284 -37.72 -6.27 7.49
CA VAL A 284 -38.08 -6.64 8.87
C VAL A 284 -38.86 -5.52 9.56
N ALA A 285 -38.41 -4.27 9.41
CA ALA A 285 -39.10 -3.10 9.97
C ALA A 285 -40.52 -2.96 9.40
N GLN A 286 -40.71 -3.17 8.09
CA GLN A 286 -42.03 -3.17 7.46
C GLN A 286 -42.93 -4.30 7.97
N LYS A 287 -42.40 -5.52 8.13
CA LYS A 287 -43.17 -6.65 8.69
C LYS A 287 -43.62 -6.36 10.12
N LYS A 288 -42.72 -5.84 10.97
CA LYS A 288 -43.04 -5.45 12.35
C LYS A 288 -44.09 -4.33 12.40
N ALA A 289 -44.02 -3.36 11.48
CA ALA A 289 -45.04 -2.32 11.38
C ALA A 289 -46.43 -2.88 11.01
N LYS A 290 -46.50 -3.90 10.14
CA LYS A 290 -47.77 -4.59 9.81
C LYS A 290 -48.30 -5.39 11.00
N GLU A 291 -47.44 -6.16 11.69
CA GLU A 291 -47.80 -6.91 12.91
C GLU A 291 -48.35 -5.97 13.98
N LEU A 292 -47.70 -4.82 14.21
CA LEU A 292 -48.16 -3.83 15.18
C LEU A 292 -49.55 -3.26 14.81
N LYS A 293 -49.79 -2.95 13.53
CA LYS A 293 -51.11 -2.51 13.06
C LYS A 293 -52.19 -3.57 13.30
N SER A 294 -51.88 -4.83 13.04
CA SER A 294 -52.80 -5.95 13.29
C SER A 294 -53.08 -6.17 14.78
N LEU A 295 -52.05 -6.09 15.64
CA LEU A 295 -52.23 -6.13 17.09
C LEU A 295 -53.08 -4.95 17.58
N GLN A 296 -52.89 -3.75 17.04
CA GLN A 296 -53.72 -2.59 17.37
C GLN A 296 -55.18 -2.77 16.92
N SER A 297 -55.43 -3.36 15.75
CA SER A 297 -56.80 -3.64 15.30
C SER A 297 -57.45 -4.74 16.15
N GLN A 298 -56.73 -5.83 16.44
CA GLN A 298 -57.21 -6.88 17.34
C GLN A 298 -57.45 -6.37 18.76
N THR A 299 -56.62 -5.46 19.29
CA THR A 299 -56.86 -4.84 20.60
C THR A 299 -58.11 -3.94 20.56
N LYS A 300 -58.36 -3.25 19.45
CA LYS A 300 -59.60 -2.49 19.25
C LYS A 300 -60.82 -3.40 19.18
N GLU A 301 -60.74 -4.52 18.46
CA GLU A 301 -61.82 -5.50 18.34
C GLU A 301 -62.05 -6.28 19.65
N GLN A 302 -61.00 -6.67 20.37
CA GLN A 302 -61.11 -7.26 21.70
C GLN A 302 -61.65 -6.27 22.74
N ARG A 303 -61.42 -4.96 22.58
CA ARG A 303 -62.16 -3.93 23.34
C ARG A 303 -63.66 -3.88 23.01
N THR A 304 -64.06 -4.38 21.85
CA THR A 304 -65.46 -4.50 21.44
C THR A 304 -66.09 -5.84 21.83
N ILE A 305 -65.28 -6.88 22.10
CA ILE A 305 -65.71 -8.28 22.36
C ILE A 305 -65.54 -8.71 23.84
N ALA A 306 -64.59 -8.13 24.59
CA ALA A 306 -64.69 -8.11 26.06
C ALA A 306 -66.00 -7.40 26.40
N LEU A 307 -66.80 -7.96 27.33
CA LEU A 307 -68.15 -7.51 27.76
C LEU A 307 -68.49 -6.16 27.14
N THR A 308 -69.48 -6.09 26.23
CA THR A 308 -69.79 -4.85 25.52
C THR A 308 -69.84 -3.71 26.54
N VAL A 309 -69.45 -2.48 26.16
CA VAL A 309 -69.48 -1.34 27.08
C VAL A 309 -70.84 -1.27 27.82
N GLU A 310 -71.91 -1.72 27.18
CA GLU A 310 -73.25 -1.94 27.74
C GLU A 310 -73.33 -3.04 28.81
N GLU A 311 -72.69 -4.20 28.65
CA GLU A 311 -72.64 -5.25 29.67
C GLU A 311 -71.83 -4.82 30.90
N ILE A 312 -70.74 -4.06 30.75
CA ILE A 312 -70.02 -3.47 31.90
C ILE A 312 -70.85 -2.34 32.55
N GLN A 313 -71.52 -1.50 31.75
CA GLN A 313 -72.36 -0.41 32.25
C GLN A 313 -73.65 -0.88 32.92
N SER A 314 -74.14 -2.08 32.58
CA SER A 314 -75.31 -2.69 33.20
C SER A 314 -75.01 -3.46 34.48
N MET A 315 -73.73 -3.72 34.80
CA MET A 315 -73.31 -4.25 36.09
C MET A 315 -73.49 -3.20 37.19
N GLY A 316 -74.03 -3.62 38.33
CA GLY A 316 -74.33 -2.72 39.43
C GLY A 316 -75.67 -2.00 39.21
N LYS A 317 -76.76 -2.64 39.65
CA LYS A 317 -78.09 -2.03 39.56
C LYS A 317 -78.26 -1.01 40.69
N LYS A 318 -78.65 0.21 40.33
CA LYS A 318 -79.04 1.24 41.30
C LYS A 318 -80.38 0.84 41.91
N ASN A 319 -80.44 0.69 43.22
CA ASN A 319 -81.69 0.46 43.92
C ASN A 319 -82.57 1.72 43.79
N PRO A 320 -83.76 1.63 43.17
CA PRO A 320 -84.60 2.80 42.89
C PRO A 320 -85.14 3.49 44.15
N ILE A 321 -85.10 2.83 45.31
CA ILE A 321 -85.64 3.34 46.57
C ILE A 321 -84.54 3.95 47.45
N THR A 322 -83.36 3.32 47.52
CA THR A 322 -82.26 3.76 48.41
C THR A 322 -81.13 4.47 47.68
N GLY A 323 -81.09 4.42 46.35
CA GLY A 323 -80.04 5.03 45.52
C GLY A 323 -78.71 4.30 45.50
N ASN A 324 -78.53 3.25 46.33
CA ASN A 324 -77.29 2.49 46.43
C ASN A 324 -77.08 1.56 45.22
N ILE A 325 -75.85 1.45 44.75
CA ILE A 325 -75.45 0.54 43.68
C ILE A 325 -74.96 -0.76 44.32
N SER A 326 -75.55 -1.89 43.93
CA SER A 326 -75.19 -3.21 44.46
C SER A 326 -74.58 -4.07 43.36
N LEU A 327 -73.37 -4.58 43.59
CA LEU A 327 -72.66 -5.50 42.70
C LEU A 327 -72.64 -6.89 43.33
N THR A 328 -72.86 -7.93 42.53
CA THR A 328 -72.61 -9.31 42.96
C THR A 328 -71.10 -9.54 43.12
N PRO A 329 -70.67 -10.51 43.96
CA PRO A 329 -69.25 -10.84 44.11
C PRO A 329 -68.57 -11.16 42.77
N GLN A 330 -69.29 -11.86 41.89
CA GLN A 330 -68.79 -12.26 40.57
C GLN A 330 -68.62 -11.07 39.60
N GLU A 331 -69.53 -10.09 39.63
CA GLU A 331 -69.37 -8.83 38.88
C GLU A 331 -68.20 -8.00 39.44
N CYS A 332 -68.02 -7.95 40.75
CA CYS A 332 -66.91 -7.23 41.38
C CYS A 332 -65.54 -7.82 41.00
N ASP A 333 -65.41 -9.15 41.04
CA ASP A 333 -64.17 -9.84 40.66
C ASP A 333 -63.88 -9.70 39.16
N THR A 334 -64.93 -9.75 38.33
CA THR A 334 -64.83 -9.51 36.88
C THR A 334 -64.30 -8.10 36.60
N LEU A 335 -64.91 -7.06 37.22
CA LEU A 335 -64.47 -5.68 37.06
C LEU A 335 -63.03 -5.44 37.52
N LYS A 336 -62.61 -6.05 38.65
CA LYS A 336 -61.22 -5.97 39.13
C LYS A 336 -60.23 -6.59 38.15
N SER A 337 -60.53 -7.79 37.64
CA SER A 337 -59.66 -8.48 36.67
C SER A 337 -59.48 -7.68 35.38
N TYR A 338 -60.57 -7.13 34.84
CA TYR A 338 -60.53 -6.26 33.65
C TYR A 338 -59.78 -4.96 33.89
N ALA A 339 -59.95 -4.32 35.05
CA ALA A 339 -59.22 -3.10 35.40
C ALA A 339 -57.71 -3.35 35.44
N VAL A 340 -57.27 -4.45 36.07
CA VAL A 340 -55.85 -4.83 36.14
C VAL A 340 -55.29 -5.14 34.73
N ASN A 341 -55.99 -5.96 33.94
CA ASN A 341 -55.55 -6.33 32.60
C ASN A 341 -55.51 -5.13 31.63
N SER A 342 -56.44 -4.19 31.75
CA SER A 342 -56.46 -2.95 30.96
C SER A 342 -55.26 -2.05 31.24
N ILE A 343 -54.87 -1.94 32.51
CA ILE A 343 -53.67 -1.17 32.92
C ILE A 343 -52.41 -1.80 32.31
N ILE A 344 -52.26 -3.12 32.40
CA ILE A 344 -51.10 -3.85 31.85
C ILE A 344 -51.06 -3.72 30.33
N ALA A 345 -52.17 -3.99 29.64
CA ALA A 345 -52.23 -3.90 28.18
C ALA A 345 -51.98 -2.48 27.64
N LYS A 346 -52.42 -1.45 28.37
CA LYS A 346 -52.16 -0.05 28.01
C LYS A 346 -50.67 0.31 28.19
N ALA A 347 -50.04 -0.17 29.25
CA ALA A 347 -48.61 0.03 29.48
C ALA A 347 -47.75 -0.68 28.40
N ASP A 348 -48.08 -1.92 28.06
CA ASP A 348 -47.35 -2.67 27.04
C ASP A 348 -47.54 -2.09 25.63
N ASN A 349 -48.75 -1.66 25.27
CA ASN A 349 -48.98 -0.96 24.00
C ASN A 349 -48.17 0.34 23.91
N GLY A 350 -48.08 1.12 24.99
CA GLY A 350 -47.25 2.32 25.05
C GLY A 350 -45.77 2.01 24.79
N ARG A 351 -45.23 1.00 25.48
CA ARG A 351 -43.83 0.55 25.29
C ARG A 351 -43.56 0.05 23.86
N LEU A 352 -44.49 -0.70 23.27
CA LEU A 352 -44.36 -1.17 21.89
C LEU A 352 -44.42 -0.03 20.88
N GLN A 353 -45.27 0.98 21.09
CA GLN A 353 -45.31 2.18 20.25
C GLN A 353 -44.02 2.99 20.34
N GLU A 354 -43.46 3.18 21.53
CA GLU A 354 -42.16 3.87 21.71
C GLU A 354 -41.01 3.13 21.03
N ARG A 355 -40.93 1.80 21.18
CA ARG A 355 -39.92 0.98 20.49
C ARG A 355 -40.05 1.06 18.98
N LEU A 356 -41.27 1.05 18.44
CA LEU A 356 -41.52 1.23 17.02
C LEU A 356 -41.02 2.61 16.54
N ALA A 357 -41.39 3.68 17.24
CA ALA A 357 -40.97 5.03 16.90
C ALA A 357 -39.44 5.19 16.93
N SER A 358 -38.78 4.60 17.93
CA SER A 358 -37.31 4.59 18.04
C SER A 358 -36.64 3.81 16.91
N ALA A 359 -37.17 2.63 16.57
CA ALA A 359 -36.67 1.82 15.46
C ALA A 359 -36.85 2.53 14.11
N GLN A 360 -38.00 3.17 13.88
CA GLN A 360 -38.27 3.96 12.67
C GLN A 360 -37.32 5.16 12.54
N LYS A 361 -37.09 5.89 13.65
CA LYS A 361 -36.14 7.02 13.66
C LYS A 361 -34.72 6.55 13.35
N SER A 362 -34.30 5.43 13.93
CA SER A 362 -32.97 4.85 13.68
C SER A 362 -32.82 4.40 12.22
N ALA A 363 -33.83 3.71 11.67
CA ALA A 363 -33.83 3.31 10.26
C ALA A 363 -33.75 4.52 9.32
N ALA A 364 -34.48 5.60 9.61
CA ALA A 364 -34.42 6.84 8.81
C ALA A 364 -33.03 7.50 8.85
N ILE A 365 -32.36 7.50 10.01
CA ILE A 365 -30.99 8.03 10.14
C ILE A 365 -30.01 7.19 9.31
N TRP A 366 -30.09 5.86 9.40
CA TRP A 366 -29.24 4.95 8.63
C TRP A 366 -29.47 5.09 7.13
N LYS A 367 -30.73 5.17 6.69
CA LYS A 367 -31.09 5.40 5.30
C LYS A 367 -30.46 6.69 4.76
N LYS A 368 -30.59 7.80 5.49
CA LYS A 368 -30.01 9.09 5.08
C LYS A 368 -28.48 9.05 4.99
N ARG A 369 -27.81 8.38 5.94
CA ARG A 369 -26.35 8.19 5.91
C ARG A 369 -25.93 7.37 4.70
N TYR A 370 -26.68 6.32 4.40
CA TYR A 370 -26.43 5.44 3.27
C TYR A 370 -26.64 6.17 1.93
N GLU A 371 -27.76 6.89 1.76
CA GLU A 371 -28.04 7.69 0.56
C GLU A 371 -26.91 8.71 0.31
N SER A 372 -26.48 9.42 1.34
CA SER A 372 -25.36 10.38 1.23
C SER A 372 -24.03 9.72 0.85
N LEU A 373 -23.74 8.52 1.38
CA LEU A 373 -22.52 7.78 1.03
C LEU A 373 -22.58 7.25 -0.41
N SER A 374 -23.74 6.74 -0.82
CA SER A 374 -24.00 6.25 -2.18
C SER A 374 -23.89 7.36 -3.21
N GLU A 375 -24.46 8.55 -2.94
CA GLU A 375 -24.33 9.71 -3.83
C GLU A 375 -22.86 10.11 -4.03
N LYS A 376 -22.10 10.26 -2.94
CA LYS A 376 -20.66 10.57 -3.01
C LYS A 376 -19.89 9.53 -3.80
N TYR A 377 -20.24 8.25 -3.66
CA TYR A 377 -19.63 7.17 -4.42
C TYR A 377 -19.96 7.26 -5.92
N GLN A 378 -21.22 7.51 -6.29
CA GLN A 378 -21.61 7.65 -7.70
C GLN A 378 -20.99 8.89 -8.33
N GLU A 379 -20.90 10.01 -7.60
CA GLU A 379 -20.19 11.20 -8.05
C GLU A 379 -18.71 10.91 -8.29
N LEU A 380 -18.03 10.28 -7.33
CA LEU A 380 -16.63 9.91 -7.47
C LEU A 380 -16.43 8.99 -8.66
N LYS A 381 -17.22 7.91 -8.75
CA LYS A 381 -17.17 6.95 -9.86
C LYS A 381 -17.37 7.63 -11.20
N LYS A 382 -18.39 8.49 -11.34
CA LYS A 382 -18.65 9.24 -12.57
C LYS A 382 -17.52 10.22 -12.89
N SER A 383 -16.92 10.86 -11.89
CA SER A 383 -15.81 11.79 -12.07
C SER A 383 -14.54 11.09 -12.59
N VAL A 384 -14.29 9.86 -12.14
CA VAL A 384 -13.10 9.09 -12.54
C VAL A 384 -13.35 8.19 -13.77
N GLN A 385 -14.60 7.92 -14.14
CA GLN A 385 -14.95 7.01 -15.23
C GLN A 385 -14.29 7.37 -16.58
N PRO A 386 -14.31 8.65 -17.04
CA PRO A 386 -13.65 9.00 -18.31
C PRO A 386 -12.14 8.74 -18.29
N TYR A 387 -11.50 8.92 -17.14
CA TYR A 387 -10.09 8.61 -16.95
C TYR A 387 -9.84 7.09 -17.02
N LEU A 388 -10.64 6.30 -16.30
CA LEU A 388 -10.54 4.84 -16.32
C LEU A 388 -10.76 4.27 -17.73
N ASP A 389 -11.73 4.81 -18.47
CA ASP A 389 -12.02 4.41 -19.85
C ASP A 389 -10.87 4.80 -20.79
N ALA A 390 -10.31 5.99 -20.63
CA ALA A 390 -9.17 6.44 -21.42
C ALA A 390 -7.91 5.57 -21.17
N VAL A 391 -7.64 5.23 -19.91
CA VAL A 391 -6.52 4.35 -19.53
C VAL A 391 -6.70 2.95 -20.13
N LYS A 392 -7.92 2.40 -20.14
CA LYS A 392 -8.19 1.11 -20.78
C LYS A 392 -8.00 1.15 -22.29
N LEU A 393 -8.45 2.21 -22.95
CA LEU A 393 -8.45 2.29 -24.41
C LEU A 393 -7.05 2.60 -24.98
N ALA A 394 -6.30 3.49 -24.33
CA ALA A 394 -5.02 3.98 -24.84
C ALA A 394 -4.03 4.30 -23.70
N PRO A 395 -3.59 3.29 -22.95
CA PRO A 395 -2.83 3.49 -21.71
C PRO A 395 -1.57 4.35 -21.90
N GLU A 396 -0.78 4.10 -22.95
CA GLU A 396 0.46 4.86 -23.20
C GLU A 396 0.20 6.31 -23.65
N ARG A 397 -0.90 6.57 -24.36
CA ARG A 397 -1.25 7.94 -24.80
C ARG A 397 -1.79 8.76 -23.63
N VAL A 398 -2.60 8.17 -22.77
CA VAL A 398 -3.09 8.82 -21.54
C VAL A 398 -1.93 9.11 -20.59
N ARG A 399 -0.99 8.17 -20.46
CA ARG A 399 0.24 8.37 -19.69
C ARG A 399 1.06 9.55 -20.23
N ALA A 400 1.27 9.63 -21.54
CA ALA A 400 2.00 10.73 -22.16
C ALA A 400 1.29 12.08 -21.97
N PHE A 401 -0.05 12.11 -22.10
CA PHE A 401 -0.86 13.29 -21.86
C PHE A 401 -0.78 13.79 -20.41
N LEU A 402 -0.93 12.90 -19.43
CA LEU A 402 -0.81 13.26 -18.01
C LEU A 402 0.58 13.82 -17.68
N VAL A 403 1.63 13.22 -18.23
CA VAL A 403 3.00 13.73 -18.09
C VAL A 403 3.09 15.17 -18.61
N ALA A 404 2.52 15.46 -19.79
CA ALA A 404 2.54 16.79 -20.39
C ALA A 404 1.70 17.83 -19.61
N VAL A 405 0.51 17.47 -19.11
CA VAL A 405 -0.35 18.36 -18.33
C VAL A 405 0.26 18.69 -16.98
N LEU A 406 0.83 17.71 -16.28
CA LEU A 406 1.51 17.92 -15.01
C LEU A 406 2.75 18.81 -15.18
N THR A 407 3.44 18.74 -16.32
CA THR A 407 4.52 19.67 -16.63
C THR A 407 4.03 21.08 -16.95
N HIS A 408 2.87 21.27 -17.60
CA HIS A 408 2.35 22.60 -17.93
C HIS A 408 1.67 23.33 -16.75
N THR A 409 0.95 22.61 -15.88
CA THR A 409 0.32 23.21 -14.68
C THR A 409 1.36 23.74 -13.67
N SER A 410 2.58 23.21 -13.70
CA SER A 410 3.71 23.74 -12.93
C SER A 410 4.15 25.14 -13.39
N GLN A 411 4.04 25.46 -14.68
CA GLN A 411 4.38 26.77 -15.24
C GLN A 411 3.28 27.81 -15.00
N ALA A 412 2.00 27.44 -15.06
CA ALA A 412 0.89 28.36 -14.86
C ALA A 412 0.79 28.88 -13.40
N ARG A 413 1.08 28.02 -12.40
CA ARG A 413 1.12 28.44 -10.98
C ARG A 413 2.27 29.41 -10.65
N GLN A 414 3.27 29.53 -11.51
CA GLN A 414 4.37 30.49 -11.34
C GLN A 414 3.98 31.93 -11.75
N HIS A 415 2.87 32.14 -12.46
CA HIS A 415 2.44 33.48 -12.94
C HIS A 415 1.35 34.16 -12.10
N GLU A 416 0.68 33.46 -11.19
CA GLU A 416 -0.44 34.01 -10.38
C GLU A 416 -0.11 34.25 -8.90
N GLN A 417 1.13 34.63 -8.55
CA GLN A 417 1.38 35.22 -7.22
C GLN A 417 1.19 36.74 -7.27
N PRO A 418 0.23 37.33 -6.54
CA PRO A 418 0.14 38.79 -6.44
C PRO A 418 1.32 39.30 -5.62
N ALA A 419 2.07 40.24 -6.19
CA ALA A 419 3.15 40.95 -5.50
C ALA A 419 2.59 41.69 -4.27
N ARG A 420 2.81 41.14 -3.06
CA ARG A 420 2.54 41.83 -1.81
C ARG A 420 3.47 43.05 -1.70
N ARG A 421 2.87 44.25 -1.77
CA ARG A 421 3.52 45.52 -1.42
C ARG A 421 3.99 45.45 0.04
N ARG A 422 5.30 45.59 0.26
CA ARG A 422 5.88 45.87 1.58
C ARG A 422 5.54 47.30 1.96
N GLY A 423 4.86 47.48 3.09
CA GLY A 423 4.70 48.78 3.73
C GLY A 423 6.01 49.17 4.41
N GLN A 424 6.51 50.33 4.06
CA GLN A 424 7.38 51.17 4.88
C GLN A 424 6.56 52.43 5.16
N ASP A 425 6.24 52.68 6.43
CA ASP A 425 6.77 53.84 7.16
C ASP A 425 6.05 54.01 8.51
N MET A 426 6.87 54.08 9.57
CA MET A 426 6.49 54.63 10.86
C MET A 426 6.71 56.15 10.83
N GLU A 427 5.77 56.85 11.45
CA GLU A 427 5.81 58.19 12.03
C GLU A 427 7.18 58.89 12.08
N LEU A 428 7.36 59.98 11.31
CA LEU A 428 7.21 61.40 11.70
C LEU A 428 7.61 62.31 10.53
#